data_AF-A0A3B0N0A6-F1
#
_entry.id   AF-A0A3B0N0A6-F1
#
_cell.length_a   1.000
_cell.length_b   1.000
_cell.length_c   1.000
_cell.angle_alpha   90.00
_cell.angle_beta   90.00
_cell.angle_gamma   90.00
#
_symmetry.space_group_name_H-M   'P 1'
#
loop_
_entity.id
_entity.type
_entity.pdbx_description
1 polymer ?
#
loop_
_entity_poly.entity_id
_entity_poly.type
_entity_poly.pdbx_seq_one_letter_code
_entity_poly.pdbx_strand_id
1 'polypeptide(L)'
;MIKSNKLEKFSECVCMDLFENLRAFEFDLIFFNPPYVAGNVDDTSDMIDKAWNGGINGSETIIRFIKSVDKYISSGGFVYLVLKIEIIIN
;
A
#
# COMPACT_ATOMS: atom_id res chain seq x y z
N MET A 1 1.32 12.15 12.72
CA MET A 1 1.85 10.86 13.21
C MET A 1 3.37 10.87 13.37
N ILE A 2 4.17 11.04 12.31
CA ILE A 2 5.65 11.02 12.43
C ILE A 2 6.16 12.10 13.40
N LYS A 3 5.92 13.39 13.07
CA LYS A 3 6.35 14.52 13.90
C LYS A 3 5.72 14.53 15.29
N SER A 4 4.43 14.21 15.36
CA SER A 4 3.69 14.16 16.63
C SER A 4 4.23 13.11 17.61
N ASN A 5 4.91 12.08 17.11
CA ASN A 5 5.55 11.04 17.92
C ASN A 5 7.09 11.15 17.94
N LYS A 6 7.67 12.25 17.44
CA LYS A 6 9.12 12.52 17.45
C LYS A 6 9.96 11.45 16.73
N LEU A 7 9.42 10.91 15.63
CA LEU A 7 10.04 9.84 14.84
C LEU A 7 10.79 10.35 13.60
N GLU A 8 10.79 11.66 13.35
CA GLU A 8 11.39 12.28 12.17
C GLU A 8 12.88 11.96 11.97
N LYS A 9 13.63 11.70 13.05
CA LYS A 9 15.05 11.30 12.96
C LYS A 9 15.27 9.87 12.46
N PHE A 10 14.21 9.05 12.42
CA PHE A 10 14.25 7.65 12.03
C PHE A 10 13.31 7.35 10.86
N SER A 11 12.74 8.37 10.22
CA SER A 11 11.76 8.20 9.16
C SER A 11 11.95 9.19 8.04
N GLU A 12 11.76 8.70 6.82
CA GLU A 12 11.68 9.50 5.61
C GLU A 12 10.28 9.34 5.03
N CYS A 13 9.74 10.43 4.47
CA CYS A 13 8.44 10.42 3.81
C CYS A 13 8.64 10.76 2.35
N VAL A 14 8.25 9.84 1.47
CA VAL A 14 8.39 9.97 0.02
C VAL A 14 7.00 9.91 -0.60
N CYS A 15 6.66 10.90 -1.43
CA CYS A 15 5.43 10.89 -2.22
C CYS A 15 5.68 10.10 -3.50
N MET A 16 5.03 8.94 -3.66
CA MET A 16 5.23 8.03 -4.78
C MET A 16 3.99 7.15 -5.00
N ASP A 17 3.87 6.58 -6.21
CA ASP A 17 2.90 5.51 -6.49
C ASP A 17 3.56 4.14 -6.26
N LEU A 18 3.14 3.45 -5.20
CA LEU A 18 3.72 2.20 -4.73
C LEU A 18 5.25 2.30 -4.55
N PHE A 19 6.01 1.75 -5.50
CA PHE A 19 7.48 1.72 -5.48
C PHE A 19 8.12 2.59 -6.56
N GLU A 20 7.31 3.40 -7.26
CA GLU A 20 7.81 4.30 -8.29
C GLU A 20 8.87 5.24 -7.69
N ASN A 21 9.99 5.42 -8.39
CA ASN A 21 11.15 6.22 -7.96
C ASN A 21 12.01 5.67 -6.81
N LEU A 22 11.68 4.52 -6.21
CA LEU A 22 12.63 3.81 -5.34
C LEU A 22 13.66 3.07 -6.19
N ARG A 23 14.94 3.44 -6.08
CA ARG A 23 16.05 2.79 -6.79
C ARG A 23 17.02 2.18 -5.78
N ALA A 24 17.33 0.89 -5.96
CA ALA A 24 18.36 0.16 -5.21
C ALA A 24 18.13 0.05 -3.69
N PHE A 25 16.86 -0.04 -3.27
CA PHE A 25 16.50 -0.34 -1.88
C PHE A 25 15.77 -1.68 -1.79
N GLU A 26 16.22 -2.50 -0.85
CA GLU A 26 15.49 -3.67 -0.38
C GLU A 26 15.11 -3.46 1.08
N PHE A 27 13.97 -4.00 1.48
CA PHE A 27 13.45 -3.92 2.83
C PHE A 27 13.33 -5.31 3.43
N ASP A 28 13.77 -5.46 4.68
CA ASP A 28 13.57 -6.70 5.44
C ASP A 28 12.11 -6.88 5.88
N LEU A 29 11.39 -5.76 6.07
CA LEU A 29 10.00 -5.74 6.46
C LEU A 29 9.24 -4.68 5.66
N ILE A 30 8.15 -5.10 5.02
CA ILE A 30 7.23 -4.21 4.32
C ILE A 30 5.84 -4.37 4.93
N PHE A 31 5.26 -3.27 5.40
CA PHE A 31 3.88 -3.23 5.90
C PHE A 31 3.03 -2.49 4.89
N PHE A 32 1.93 -3.09 4.48
CA PHE A 32 0.98 -2.44 3.58
C PHE A 32 -0.44 -2.60 4.10
N ASN A 33 -1.05 -1.45 4.42
CA ASN A 33 -2.49 -1.33 4.64
C ASN A 33 -3.09 -0.65 3.40
N PRO A 34 -3.34 -1.41 2.32
CA PRO A 34 -3.81 -0.88 1.05
C PRO A 34 -5.24 -0.36 1.15
N PRO A 35 -5.70 0.45 0.18
CA PRO A 35 -7.12 0.60 -0.06
C PRO A 35 -7.68 -0.75 -0.55
N TYR A 36 -8.66 -1.29 0.16
CA TYR A 36 -9.21 -2.64 -0.08
C TYR A 36 -10.73 -2.67 -0.26
N VAL A 37 -11.40 -1.51 -0.32
CA VAL A 37 -12.86 -1.44 -0.46
C VAL A 37 -13.21 -1.29 -1.93
N ALA A 38 -14.14 -2.11 -2.41
CA ALA A 38 -14.64 -2.02 -3.77
C ALA A 38 -15.32 -0.67 -4.03
N GLY A 39 -14.98 -0.03 -5.14
CA GLY A 39 -15.51 1.28 -5.52
C GLY A 39 -15.17 1.64 -6.96
N ASN A 40 -15.88 2.63 -7.50
CA ASN A 40 -15.53 3.20 -8.79
C ASN A 40 -14.38 4.19 -8.58
N VAL A 41 -13.31 4.03 -9.35
CA VAL A 41 -12.24 5.02 -9.40
C VAL A 41 -12.61 5.98 -10.52
N ASP A 42 -13.01 7.20 -10.16
CA ASP A 42 -13.01 8.30 -11.11
C ASP A 42 -11.79 9.19 -10.88
N ASP A 43 -11.36 9.88 -11.94
CA ASP A 43 -10.20 10.78 -11.90
C ASP A 43 -10.46 12.08 -11.09
N THR A 44 -11.68 12.25 -10.57
CA THR A 44 -12.09 13.36 -9.69
C THR A 44 -12.13 12.99 -8.21
N SER A 45 -11.76 11.76 -7.86
CA SER A 45 -11.75 11.26 -6.49
C SER A 45 -10.80 12.04 -5.58
N ASP A 46 -11.29 12.43 -4.40
CA ASP A 46 -10.52 13.20 -3.44
C ASP A 46 -9.36 12.36 -2.87
N MET A 47 -8.34 13.02 -2.29
CA MET A 47 -7.21 12.31 -1.69
C MET A 47 -7.64 11.33 -0.58
N ILE A 48 -8.75 11.63 0.11
CA ILE A 48 -9.32 10.73 1.12
C ILE A 48 -9.89 9.46 0.50
N ASP A 49 -10.42 9.53 -0.72
CA ASP A 49 -11.00 8.37 -1.41
C ASP A 49 -9.93 7.36 -1.80
N LYS A 50 -8.75 7.86 -2.19
CA LYS A 50 -7.57 7.02 -2.47
C LYS A 50 -7.11 6.19 -1.26
N ALA A 51 -7.49 6.58 -0.03
CA ALA A 51 -7.11 5.85 1.17
C ALA A 51 -7.94 4.57 1.38
N TRP A 52 -9.16 4.47 0.82
CA TRP A 52 -10.05 3.33 1.01
C TRP A 52 -10.43 2.60 -0.28
N ASN A 53 -10.56 3.33 -1.40
CA ASN A 53 -11.05 2.80 -2.67
C ASN A 53 -9.97 1.96 -3.38
N GLY A 54 -10.15 0.65 -3.34
CA GLY A 54 -9.21 -0.33 -3.88
C GLY A 54 -9.40 -0.62 -5.36
N GLY A 55 -10.39 -0.01 -6.02
CA GLY A 55 -10.81 -0.31 -7.39
C GLY A 55 -12.12 -1.11 -7.45
N ILE A 56 -12.51 -1.53 -8.65
CA ILE A 56 -13.79 -2.22 -8.92
C ILE A 56 -13.97 -3.43 -8.00
N ASN A 57 -12.91 -4.21 -7.79
CA ASN A 57 -12.90 -5.38 -6.94
C ASN A 57 -12.30 -5.11 -5.55
N GLY A 58 -11.87 -3.87 -5.28
CA GLY A 58 -11.14 -3.50 -4.08
C GLY A 58 -9.74 -4.11 -3.99
N SER A 59 -9.20 -4.68 -5.08
CA SER A 59 -7.95 -5.45 -5.05
C SER A 59 -6.92 -4.98 -6.07
N GLU A 60 -7.24 -3.98 -6.88
CA GLU A 60 -6.45 -3.53 -8.01
C GLU A 60 -5.07 -3.02 -7.54
N THR A 61 -5.04 -2.21 -6.48
CA THR A 61 -3.79 -1.72 -5.87
C THR A 61 -3.00 -2.86 -5.22
N ILE A 62 -3.67 -3.82 -4.58
CA ILE A 62 -3.04 -4.99 -3.97
C ILE A 62 -2.34 -5.84 -5.03
N ILE A 63 -3.02 -6.10 -6.16
CA ILE A 63 -2.46 -6.89 -7.26
C ILE A 63 -1.23 -6.18 -7.86
N ARG A 64 -1.28 -4.86 -8.05
CA ARG A 64 -0.12 -4.07 -8.53
C ARG A 64 1.07 -4.16 -7.56
N PHE A 65 0.81 -4.09 -6.26
CA PHE A 65 1.82 -4.24 -5.22
C PHE A 65 2.46 -5.64 -5.24
N ILE A 66 1.64 -6.71 -5.23
CA ILE A 66 2.13 -8.10 -5.24
C ILE A 66 3.01 -8.38 -6.48
N LYS A 67 2.66 -7.82 -7.63
CA LYS A 67 3.44 -7.96 -8.88
C LYS A 67 4.79 -7.25 -8.87
N SER A 68 5.04 -6.38 -7.90
CA SER A 68 6.21 -5.49 -7.88
C SER A 68 7.10 -5.68 -6.65
N VAL A 69 6.54 -6.17 -5.54
CA VAL A 69 7.21 -6.21 -4.23
C VAL A 69 8.43 -7.12 -4.17
N ASP A 70 8.49 -8.14 -5.03
CA ASP A 70 9.61 -9.08 -5.14
C ASP A 70 10.95 -8.39 -5.43
N LYS A 71 10.93 -7.24 -6.12
CA LYS A 71 12.12 -6.44 -6.44
C LYS A 71 12.61 -5.56 -5.29
N TYR A 72 11.82 -5.45 -4.22
CA TYR A 72 12.05 -4.50 -3.12
C TYR A 72 12.12 -5.18 -1.75
N ILE A 73 11.96 -6.50 -1.69
CA ILE A 73 12.10 -7.27 -0.46
C ILE A 73 13.45 -7.98 -0.43
N SER A 74 14.13 -7.92 0.70
CA SER A 74 15.40 -8.62 0.86
C SER A 74 15.20 -10.14 0.94
N SER A 75 16.29 -10.89 0.73
CA SER A 75 16.28 -12.34 0.93
C SER A 75 15.94 -12.68 2.39
N GLY A 76 14.79 -13.33 2.60
CA GLY A 76 14.30 -13.68 3.94
C GLY A 76 13.47 -12.58 4.60
N GLY A 77 13.19 -11.49 3.89
CA GLY A 77 12.28 -10.46 4.36
C GLY A 77 10.82 -10.91 4.40
N PHE A 78 9.97 -10.10 5.04
CA PHE A 78 8.53 -10.37 5.17
C PHE A 78 7.67 -9.19 4.73
N VAL A 79 6.54 -9.53 4.12
CA VAL A 79 5.45 -8.58 3.81
C VAL A 79 4.27 -8.88 4.73
N TYR A 80 3.78 -7.84 5.41
CA TYR A 80 2.53 -7.86 6.15
C TYR A 80 1.48 -7.05 5.40
N LEU A 81 0.41 -7.71 4.96
CA LEU A 81 -0.66 -7.12 4.16
C LEU A 81 -1.98 -7.17 4.92
N VAL A 82 -2.64 -6.03 5.04
CA VAL A 82 -4.03 -5.97 5.54
C VAL A 82 -4.98 -6.25 4.39
N LEU A 83 -5.92 -7.16 4.60
CA LEU A 83 -6.94 -7.52 3.63
C LEU A 83 -8.33 -7.44 4.28
N LYS A 84 -9.32 -7.07 3.49
CA LYS A 84 -10.74 -7.23 3.82
C LYS A 84 -11.32 -8.35 2.97
N ILE A 85 -11.96 -9.31 3.62
CA ILE A 85 -12.71 -10.38 2.95
C ILE A 85 -14.18 -10.11 3.21
N GLU A 86 -14.97 -9.98 2.14
CA GLU A 86 -16.43 -9.99 2.25
C GLU A 86 -16.92 -11.42 1.99
N ILE A 87 -17.40 -12.08 3.04
CA ILE A 87 -18.04 -13.39 2.94
C ILE A 87 -19.52 -13.14 2.67
N ILE A 88 -19.96 -13.40 1.44
CA ILE A 88 -21.39 -13.43 1.11
C ILE A 88 -21.92 -14.80 1.55
N ILE A 89 -22.69 -14.83 2.64
CA ILE A 89 -23.44 -16.01 3.04
C ILE A 89 -24.76 -15.95 2.27
N ASN A 90 -24.95 -16.89 1.33
CA ASN A 90 -26.22 -17.14 0.65
C ASN A 90 -27.15 -17.99 1.51
#